data_AF-A0A955RI66-F1
#
_entry.id   AF-A0A955RI66-F1
#
_cell.length_a   1.000
_cell.length_b   1.000
_cell.length_c   1.000
_cell.angle_alpha   90.00
_cell.angle_beta   90.00
_cell.angle_gamma   90.00
#
_symmetry.space_group_name_H-M   'P 1'
#
loop_
_entity.id
_entity.type
_entity.pdbx_description
1 polymer ?
#
loop_
_entity_poly.entity_id
_entity_poly.type
_entity_poly.pdbx_seq_one_letter_code
_entity_poly.pdbx_strand_id
1 'polypeptide(L)'
;MIKRKVKLKDVCQLNSNNFKERHKTKTIRYLDTGNITRNQINIIQTLSQKTAPYPSRAKRRVKNKTIIYSTVRPIQEHFGIIDEPNEDLIVSTGFTTIDVIDDDIDPKFLYYALTQKNITEYLQTVAMNSVSGVCCLNHS
;
A
#
# COMPACT_ATOMS: atom_id res chain seq x y z
N MET A 1 -4.46 4.69 -31.88
CA MET A 1 -4.09 4.56 -30.44
C MET A 1 -3.07 3.44 -30.32
N ILE A 2 -1.80 3.77 -30.08
CA ILE A 2 -0.72 2.76 -29.97
C ILE A 2 -0.82 2.12 -28.58
N LYS A 3 -1.00 0.80 -28.51
CA LYS A 3 -1.03 0.07 -27.24
C LYS A 3 0.40 -0.25 -26.82
N ARG A 4 0.90 0.42 -25.78
CA ARG A 4 2.21 0.15 -25.16
C ARG A 4 2.03 -0.90 -24.06
N LYS A 5 2.70 -2.05 -24.16
CA LYS A 5 2.78 -3.03 -23.06
C LYS A 5 4.02 -2.71 -22.22
N VAL A 6 3.81 -2.43 -20.93
CA VAL A 6 4.88 -2.16 -19.96
C VAL A 6 4.73 -3.08 -18.76
N LYS A 7 5.85 -3.42 -18.10
CA LYS A 7 5.78 -4.12 -16.81
C LYS A 7 5.74 -3.08 -15.70
N LEU A 8 4.94 -3.33 -14.66
CA LEU A 8 4.79 -2.40 -13.54
C LEU A 8 6.12 -2.03 -12.89
N LYS A 9 7.05 -2.99 -12.78
CA LYS A 9 8.38 -2.78 -12.21
C LYS A 9 9.28 -1.80 -13.00
N ASP A 10 8.98 -1.57 -14.28
CA ASP A 10 9.78 -0.70 -15.14
C ASP A 10 9.29 0.76 -15.07
N VAL A 11 8.07 0.97 -14.59
CA VAL A 11 7.38 2.28 -14.58
C VAL A 11 6.93 2.72 -13.19
N CYS A 12 7.12 1.86 -12.18
CA CYS A 12 6.78 2.14 -10.79
C CYS A 12 7.88 1.69 -9.85
N GLN A 13 8.06 2.45 -8.78
CA GLN A 13 8.83 2.03 -7.61
C GLN A 13 7.88 1.51 -6.54
N LEU A 14 8.18 0.32 -6.02
CA LEU A 14 7.41 -0.30 -4.95
C LEU A 14 8.12 -0.14 -3.61
N ASN A 15 7.40 0.24 -2.56
CA ASN A 15 7.93 0.31 -1.18
C ASN A 15 9.21 1.16 -1.05
N SER A 16 9.34 2.18 -1.91
CA SER A 16 10.54 2.99 -2.11
C SER A 16 10.93 3.77 -0.84
N ASN A 17 9.93 4.25 -0.09
CA ASN A 17 10.13 5.21 0.97
C ASN A 17 9.72 4.64 2.32
N ASN A 18 10.73 4.39 3.17
CA ASN A 18 10.52 3.89 4.51
C ASN A 18 10.68 5.00 5.53
N PHE A 19 9.75 5.03 6.49
CA PHE A 19 9.84 5.83 7.68
C PHE A 19 10.96 5.31 8.55
N LYS A 20 12.04 6.09 8.64
CA LYS A 20 13.08 5.92 9.63
C LYS A 20 12.79 6.89 10.75
N GLU A 21 12.57 6.36 11.95
CA GLU A 21 12.41 7.16 13.16
C GLU A 21 13.65 8.01 13.37
N ARG A 22 13.50 9.34 13.34
CA ARG A 22 14.63 10.26 13.56
C ARG A 22 14.60 10.88 14.96
N HIS A 23 13.43 11.02 15.58
CA HIS A 23 13.26 11.66 16.89
C HIS A 23 12.12 11.04 17.69
N LYS A 24 12.40 10.70 18.96
CA LYS A 24 11.47 10.03 19.88
C LYS A 24 10.24 10.85 20.30
N THR A 25 10.15 12.11 19.88
CA THR A 25 9.14 13.07 20.34
C THR A 25 8.09 13.41 19.30
N LYS A 26 8.07 12.71 18.16
CA LYS A 26 7.18 13.03 17.05
C LYS A 26 5.77 12.45 17.29
N THR A 27 4.76 13.18 16.83
CA THR A 27 3.42 12.64 16.62
C THR A 27 3.29 12.33 15.14
N ILE A 28 2.71 11.19 14.81
CA ILE A 28 2.46 10.76 13.43
C ILE A 28 0.97 10.51 13.22
N ARG A 29 0.54 10.68 11.98
CA ARG A 29 -0.73 10.14 11.49
C ARG A 29 -0.48 8.76 10.92
N TYR A 30 -1.30 7.80 11.30
CA TYR A 30 -1.12 6.42 10.93
C TYR A 30 -2.37 5.87 10.25
N LEU A 31 -2.17 5.30 9.06
CA LEU A 31 -3.18 4.57 8.31
C LEU A 31 -2.80 3.09 8.23
N ASP A 32 -3.61 2.23 8.83
CA ASP A 32 -3.52 0.79 8.68
C ASP A 32 -4.48 0.24 7.62
N THR A 33 -4.32 -1.04 7.30
CA THR A 33 -5.09 -1.72 6.25
C THR A 33 -6.58 -1.81 6.55
N GLY A 34 -7.00 -1.91 7.80
CA GLY A 34 -8.42 -2.03 8.16
C GLY A 34 -9.17 -0.70 8.11
N ASN A 35 -8.46 0.42 7.98
CA ASN A 35 -9.01 1.76 8.04
C ASN A 35 -9.16 2.44 6.67
N ILE A 36 -9.04 1.68 5.59
CA ILE A 36 -9.37 2.13 4.23
C ILE A 36 -10.01 1.00 3.43
N THR A 37 -11.05 1.32 2.67
CA THR A 37 -11.68 0.39 1.72
C THR A 37 -12.07 1.17 0.48
N ARG A 38 -11.67 0.72 -0.71
CA ARG A 38 -12.01 1.35 -2.00
C ARG A 38 -11.82 2.87 -2.02
N ASN A 39 -10.63 3.33 -1.64
CA ASN A 39 -10.27 4.75 -1.51
C ASN A 39 -11.03 5.56 -0.46
N GLN A 40 -11.88 4.93 0.35
CA GLN A 40 -12.59 5.58 1.44
C GLN A 40 -11.85 5.31 2.75
N ILE A 41 -11.23 6.35 3.28
CA ILE A 41 -10.55 6.29 4.58
C ILE A 41 -11.60 6.43 5.68
N ASN A 42 -11.65 5.45 6.57
CA ASN A 42 -12.54 5.49 7.73
C ASN A 42 -11.91 6.33 8.85
N ILE A 43 -10.70 5.98 9.27
CA ILE A 43 -10.01 6.60 10.40
C ILE A 43 -8.52 6.76 10.08
N ILE A 44 -7.96 7.90 10.46
CA ILE A 44 -6.50 8.11 10.55
C ILE A 44 -6.18 8.25 12.03
N GLN A 45 -5.32 7.37 12.54
CA GLN A 45 -4.95 7.35 13.95
C GLN A 45 -3.85 8.37 14.21
N THR A 46 -3.96 9.15 15.29
CA THR A 46 -2.88 10.03 15.76
C THR A 46 -2.08 9.30 16.82
N LEU A 47 -0.81 9.00 16.54
CA LEU A 47 0.06 8.24 17.43
C LEU A 47 1.19 9.11 17.95
N SER A 48 1.42 9.06 19.26
CA SER A 48 2.55 9.73 19.91
C SER A 48 3.39 8.72 20.66
N GLN A 49 4.69 8.79 20.46
CA GLN A 49 5.62 7.92 21.18
C GLN A 49 5.71 8.25 22.68
N LYS A 50 5.19 9.41 23.09
CA LYS A 50 5.03 9.77 24.50
C LYS A 50 3.97 8.92 25.19
N THR A 51 2.95 8.43 24.46
CA THR A 51 1.85 7.66 25.04
C THR A 51 2.05 6.16 24.86
N ALA A 52 2.54 5.71 23.71
CA ALA A 52 2.80 4.31 23.42
C ALA A 52 3.83 4.14 22.28
N PRO A 53 4.58 3.03 22.22
CA PRO A 53 5.42 2.73 21.07
C PRO A 53 4.57 2.64 19.79
N TYR A 54 5.13 3.07 18.65
CA TYR A 54 4.43 2.94 17.38
C TYR A 54 4.22 1.46 17.00
N PRO A 55 3.13 1.13 16.28
CA PRO A 55 2.96 -0.19 15.71
C PRO A 55 4.17 -0.60 14.88
N SER A 56 4.62 -1.84 15.01
CA SER A 56 5.76 -2.37 14.25
C SER A 56 5.57 -2.33 12.73
N ARG A 57 4.32 -2.17 12.28
CA ARG A 57 3.92 -2.02 10.87
C ARG A 57 3.91 -0.56 10.39
N ALA A 58 3.97 0.45 11.25
CA ALA A 58 3.98 1.86 10.85
C ALA A 58 5.36 2.26 10.29
N LYS A 59 5.62 1.92 9.02
CA LYS A 59 6.96 2.06 8.42
C LYS A 59 6.99 2.62 7.00
N ARG A 60 5.87 2.82 6.31
CA ARG A 60 5.90 3.30 4.91
C ARG A 60 5.53 4.78 4.84
N ARG A 61 6.34 5.59 4.15
CA ARG A 61 5.99 6.98 3.84
C ARG A 61 5.26 7.01 2.50
N VAL A 62 4.36 7.97 2.37
CA VAL A 62 3.62 8.22 1.14
C VAL A 62 3.88 9.65 0.68
N LYS A 63 3.84 9.87 -0.63
CA LYS A 63 3.88 11.18 -1.27
C LYS A 63 2.59 11.40 -2.05
N ASN A 64 2.44 12.59 -2.64
CA ASN A 64 1.30 12.87 -3.49
C ASN A 64 1.20 11.83 -4.60
N LYS A 65 -0.03 11.31 -4.81
CA LYS A 65 -0.37 10.26 -5.77
C LYS A 65 0.25 8.88 -5.50
N THR A 66 0.83 8.63 -4.32
CA THR A 66 1.21 7.27 -3.95
C THR A 66 -0.04 6.40 -3.85
N ILE A 67 -0.05 5.29 -4.58
CA ILE A 67 -1.09 4.27 -4.47
C ILE A 67 -0.70 3.34 -3.32
N ILE A 68 -1.66 3.04 -2.44
CA ILE A 68 -1.52 2.02 -1.41
C ILE A 68 -2.41 0.83 -1.76
N TYR A 69 -1.84 -0.37 -1.72
CA TYR A 69 -2.55 -1.59 -2.13
C TYR A 69 -2.25 -2.76 -1.19
N SER A 70 -3.25 -3.27 -0.48
CA SER A 70 -3.10 -4.44 0.38
C SER A 70 -2.97 -5.72 -0.46
N THR A 71 -1.81 -6.36 -0.41
CA THR A 71 -1.54 -7.62 -1.13
C THR A 71 -1.77 -8.86 -0.27
N VAL A 72 -2.01 -8.70 1.04
CA VAL A 72 -2.20 -9.82 1.97
C VAL A 72 -3.57 -10.48 1.77
N ARG A 73 -4.60 -9.71 1.40
CA ARG A 73 -5.95 -10.19 1.04
C ARG A 73 -6.62 -9.23 0.06
N PRO A 74 -6.28 -9.29 -1.25
CA PRO A 74 -6.76 -8.31 -2.24
C PRO A 74 -8.29 -8.19 -2.32
N ILE A 75 -9.03 -9.28 -2.04
CA ILE A 75 -10.50 -9.31 -2.03
C ILE A 75 -11.15 -8.38 -1.00
N GLN A 76 -10.42 -7.98 0.04
CA GLN A 76 -10.92 -7.03 1.03
C GLN A 76 -10.87 -5.59 0.53
N GLU A 77 -10.25 -5.37 -0.64
CA GLU A 77 -10.26 -4.08 -1.35
C GLU A 77 -9.72 -2.91 -0.51
N HIS A 78 -8.78 -3.24 0.38
CA HIS A 78 -8.01 -2.29 1.17
C HIS A 78 -6.94 -1.64 0.29
N PHE A 79 -7.39 -0.76 -0.60
CA PHE A 79 -6.56 0.04 -1.49
C PHE A 79 -7.07 1.48 -1.58
N GLY A 80 -6.19 2.37 -2.04
CA GLY A 80 -6.52 3.77 -2.29
C GLY A 80 -5.35 4.50 -2.96
N ILE A 81 -5.60 5.73 -3.39
CA ILE A 81 -4.60 6.67 -3.87
C ILE A 81 -4.54 7.86 -2.90
N ILE A 82 -3.35 8.17 -2.42
CA ILE A 82 -3.15 9.22 -1.43
C ILE A 82 -2.89 10.54 -2.13
N ASP A 83 -3.86 11.45 -2.01
CA ASP A 83 -3.77 12.80 -2.55
C ASP A 83 -3.30 13.75 -1.47
N GLU A 84 -2.27 14.55 -1.80
CA GLU A 84 -1.73 15.61 -0.95
C GLU A 84 -1.54 15.19 0.53
N PRO A 85 -0.78 14.10 0.79
CA PRO A 85 -0.59 13.63 2.15
C PRO A 85 0.17 14.67 2.96
N ASN A 86 -0.13 14.69 4.24
CA ASN A 86 0.69 15.44 5.15
C ASN A 86 1.99 14.67 5.43
N GLU A 87 3.07 15.40 5.73
CA GLU A 87 4.43 14.82 5.84
C GLU A 87 4.61 13.79 6.98
N ASP A 88 3.73 13.83 7.96
CA ASP A 88 3.65 12.96 9.13
C ASP A 88 2.69 11.77 8.93
N LEU A 89 2.07 11.62 7.75
CA LEU A 89 1.29 10.43 7.41
C LEU A 89 2.20 9.24 7.10
N ILE A 90 2.08 8.21 7.92
CA ILE A 90 2.77 6.92 7.81
C ILE A 90 1.73 5.83 7.56
N VAL A 91 2.00 4.93 6.62
CA VAL A 91 1.11 3.82 6.30
C VAL A 91 1.70 2.48 6.73
N SER A 92 0.82 1.51 6.96
CA SER A 92 1.19 0.16 7.38
C SER A 92 2.03 -0.58 6.34
N THR A 93 2.97 -1.41 6.80
CA THR A 93 3.67 -2.42 5.99
C THR A 93 2.72 -3.51 5.46
N GLY A 94 1.42 -3.46 5.77
CA GLY A 94 0.41 -4.22 5.05
C GLY A 94 0.11 -3.72 3.63
N PHE A 95 0.46 -2.49 3.29
CA PHE A 95 0.19 -1.92 1.96
C PHE A 95 1.41 -1.88 1.06
N THR A 96 1.42 -2.55 -0.08
CA THR A 96 2.40 -2.21 -1.10
C THR A 96 2.18 -0.74 -1.52
N THR A 97 3.18 0.12 -1.33
CA THR A 97 3.15 1.48 -1.89
C THR A 97 3.65 1.42 -3.31
N ILE A 98 2.96 2.07 -4.22
CA ILE A 98 3.26 2.11 -5.65
C ILE A 98 3.38 3.58 -6.04
N ASP A 99 4.59 3.98 -6.39
CA ASP A 99 4.90 5.31 -6.89
C ASP A 99 5.20 5.20 -8.39
N VAL A 100 4.40 5.86 -9.22
CA VAL A 100 4.73 5.98 -10.65
C VAL A 100 5.96 6.86 -10.82
N ILE A 101 6.88 6.42 -11.68
CA ILE A 101 8.11 7.16 -12.02
C ILE A 101 8.22 7.48 -13.51
N ASP A 102 7.29 6.96 -14.32
CA ASP A 102 7.20 7.25 -15.75
C ASP A 102 6.20 8.40 -15.96
N ASP A 103 6.68 9.51 -16.53
CA ASP A 103 5.88 10.71 -16.77
C ASP A 103 4.75 10.49 -17.79
N ASP A 104 4.83 9.44 -18.62
CA ASP A 104 3.78 9.06 -19.57
C ASP A 104 2.59 8.37 -18.90
N ILE A 105 2.67 8.05 -17.61
CA ILE A 105 1.65 7.30 -16.89
C ILE A 105 1.01 8.16 -15.82
N ASP A 106 -0.30 8.42 -15.98
CA ASP A 106 -1.09 9.03 -14.91
C ASP A 106 -1.27 8.03 -13.74
N PRO A 107 -0.82 8.36 -12.52
CA PRO A 107 -1.04 7.53 -11.34
C PRO A 107 -2.51 7.18 -11.09
N LYS A 108 -3.44 8.09 -11.40
CA LYS A 108 -4.88 7.82 -11.27
C LYS A 108 -5.35 6.77 -12.26
N PHE A 109 -4.86 6.82 -13.50
CA PHE A 109 -5.15 5.79 -14.49
C PHE A 109 -4.66 4.42 -14.02
N LEU A 110 -3.40 4.35 -13.53
CA LEU A 110 -2.86 3.11 -12.98
C LEU A 110 -3.68 2.61 -11.78
N TYR A 111 -4.08 3.50 -10.87
CA TYR A 111 -4.95 3.17 -9.75
C TYR A 111 -6.27 2.55 -10.21
N TYR A 112 -6.96 3.17 -11.18
CA TYR A 112 -8.20 2.61 -11.72
C TYR A 112 -7.98 1.27 -12.41
N ALA A 113 -6.86 1.09 -13.11
CA ALA A 113 -6.53 -0.20 -13.73
C ALA A 113 -6.28 -1.30 -12.69
N LEU A 114 -5.53 -0.99 -11.62
CA LEU A 114 -5.23 -1.94 -10.54
C LEU A 114 -6.46 -2.36 -9.72
N THR A 115 -7.47 -1.50 -9.66
CA THR A 115 -8.69 -1.72 -8.87
C THR A 115 -9.82 -2.36 -9.67
N GLN A 116 -9.59 -2.67 -10.95
CA GLN A 116 -10.55 -3.45 -11.75
C GLN A 116 -10.70 -4.85 -11.16
N LYS A 117 -11.95 -5.34 -11.11
CA LYS A 117 -12.30 -6.63 -10.49
C LYS A 117 -11.44 -7.80 -11.01
N ASN A 118 -11.27 -7.91 -12.32
CA ASN A 118 -10.46 -8.95 -12.95
C ASN A 118 -8.97 -8.89 -12.52
N ILE A 119 -8.42 -7.70 -12.31
CA ILE A 119 -7.04 -7.51 -11.83
C ILE A 119 -6.94 -7.87 -10.35
N THR A 120 -7.87 -7.39 -9.53
CA THR A 120 -7.95 -7.73 -8.10
C THR A 120 -8.07 -9.24 -7.88
N GLU A 121 -8.93 -9.91 -8.65
CA GLU A 121 -9.12 -11.37 -8.62
C GLU A 121 -7.86 -12.11 -9.06
N TYR A 122 -7.22 -11.69 -10.15
CA TYR A 122 -5.94 -12.25 -10.59
C TYR A 122 -4.86 -12.15 -9.51
N LEU A 123 -4.70 -10.97 -8.90
CA LEU A 123 -3.75 -10.75 -7.82
C LEU A 123 -4.08 -11.60 -6.59
N GLN A 124 -5.36 -11.82 -6.29
CA GLN A 124 -5.78 -12.72 -5.23
C GLN A 124 -5.37 -14.16 -5.51
N THR A 125 -5.59 -14.67 -6.72
CA THR A 125 -5.14 -16.03 -7.11
C THR A 125 -3.63 -16.18 -6.96
N VAL A 126 -2.86 -15.20 -7.42
CA VAL A 126 -1.39 -15.20 -7.26
C VAL A 126 -0.99 -15.17 -5.79
N ALA A 127 -1.61 -14.33 -4.97
CA ALA A 127 -1.33 -14.23 -3.55
C ALA A 127 -1.62 -15.56 -2.82
N MET A 128 -2.78 -16.20 -3.07
CA MET A 128 -3.13 -17.49 -2.48
C MET A 128 -2.12 -18.58 -2.88
N ASN A 129 -1.75 -18.65 -4.16
CA ASN A 129 -0.77 -19.62 -4.66
C ASN A 129 0.64 -19.39 -4.07
N SER A 130 1.01 -18.14 -3.78
CA SER A 130 2.29 -17.81 -3.13
C SER A 130 2.34 -18.15 -1.63
N VAL A 131 1.19 -18.07 -0.94
CA VAL A 131 1.06 -18.43 0.48
C VAL A 131 0.93 -19.95 0.68
N SER A 132 0.44 -20.66 -0.35
CA SER A 132 0.28 -22.13 -0.33
C SER A 132 1.59 -22.90 -0.15
N GLY A 133 2.76 -22.27 -0.39
CA GLY A 133 4.07 -22.89 -0.19
C GLY A 133 4.53 -23.03 1.26
N VAL A 134 3.78 -22.50 2.24
CA VAL A 134 4.18 -22.54 3.68
C VAL A 134 3.18 -23.33 4.55
N CYS A 135 2.09 -23.87 3.98
CA CYS A 135 1.06 -24.58 4.76
C CYS A 135 0.88 -26.06 4.35
N CYS A 136 1.94 -26.70 3.85
CA CYS A 136 1.97 -28.15 3.64
C CYS A 136 3.24 -28.78 4.24
N LEU A 137 3.48 -28.51 5.53
CA LEU A 137 4.19 -29.42 6.43
C LEU A 137 3.51 -29.28 7.81
N ASN A 138 3.08 -30.40 8.38
CA ASN A 138 2.18 -30.61 9.55
C ASN A 138 0.72 -30.82 9.09
N HIS A 139 0.15 -32.02 9.09
CA HIS A 139 0.43 -33.23 9.85
C HIS A 139 0.12 -34.47 9.00
N SER A 140 0.83 -35.52 9.36
CA SER A 140 0.80 -36.94 8.99
C SER A 140 -0.56 -37.53 8.63
#